data_AF-A0A2N2NH60-F1
#
_entry.id   AF-A0A2N2NH60-F1
#
_cell.length_a   1.000
_cell.length_b   1.000
_cell.length_c   1.000
_cell.angle_alpha   90.00
_cell.angle_beta   90.00
_cell.angle_gamma   90.00
#
_symmetry.space_group_name_H-M   'P 1'
#
loop_
_entity.id
_entity.type
_entity.pdbx_description
1 polymer ?
#
loop_
_entity_poly.entity_id
_entity_poly.type
_entity_poly.pdbx_seq_one_letter_code
_entity_poly.pdbx_strand_id
1 'polypeptide(L)'
;MTVNLTSLTTRLQVLLDDPEAAIWSGALLEECIRLALAEVQRVCPYALTIAGLDDALESNLDQDLRLSPLVLQLAQQQALRQRQVQRSERFHPDPQRLSQELLSPVSEEGLQSVLDQVRRYFLQRSSTSPIDFG
;
A
#
# COMPACT_ATOMS: atom_id res chain seq x y z
N MET A 1 1.51 8.65 -16.81
CA MET A 1 1.82 9.40 -15.56
C MET A 1 2.98 8.70 -14.88
N THR A 2 4.00 9.46 -14.48
CA THR A 2 5.12 8.96 -13.69
C THR A 2 4.63 8.64 -12.28
N VAL A 3 5.04 7.49 -11.73
CA VAL A 3 4.76 7.12 -10.34
C VAL A 3 5.66 7.99 -9.46
N ASN A 4 5.09 8.75 -8.55
CA ASN A 4 5.77 9.55 -7.52
C ASN A 4 4.81 9.82 -6.36
N LEU A 5 5.33 10.32 -5.23
CA LEU A 5 4.54 10.53 -4.03
C LEU A 5 3.29 11.38 -4.30
N THR A 6 3.43 12.52 -4.98
CA THR A 6 2.31 13.40 -5.33
C THR A 6 1.20 12.66 -6.09
N SER A 7 1.57 11.92 -7.15
CA SER A 7 0.62 11.18 -7.98
C SER A 7 -0.09 10.07 -7.21
N LEU A 8 0.59 9.42 -6.27
CA LEU A 8 0.01 8.38 -5.43
C LEU A 8 -0.92 8.97 -4.38
N THR A 9 -0.52 10.06 -3.71
CA THR A 9 -1.37 10.78 -2.75
C THR A 9 -2.65 11.28 -3.40
N THR A 10 -2.58 11.90 -4.59
CA THR A 10 -3.78 12.34 -5.32
C THR A 10 -4.70 11.17 -5.68
N ARG A 11 -4.14 10.04 -6.12
CA ARG A 11 -4.95 8.83 -6.40
C ARG A 11 -5.59 8.27 -5.13
N LEU A 12 -4.85 8.26 -4.03
CA LEU A 12 -5.32 7.77 -2.75
C LEU A 12 -6.47 8.63 -2.21
N GLN A 13 -6.39 9.96 -2.37
CA GLN A 13 -7.49 10.90 -2.08
C GLN A 13 -8.76 10.55 -2.85
N VAL A 14 -8.65 10.29 -4.16
CA VAL A 14 -9.78 9.86 -4.98
C VAL A 14 -10.34 8.52 -4.52
N LEU A 15 -9.48 7.55 -4.20
CA LEU A 15 -9.91 6.23 -3.68
C LEU A 15 -10.58 6.30 -2.30
N LEU A 16 -10.32 7.35 -1.53
CA LEU A 16 -10.90 7.58 -0.22
C LEU A 16 -12.10 8.54 -0.25
N ASP A 17 -12.60 8.86 -1.45
CA ASP A 17 -13.68 9.83 -1.68
C ASP A 17 -13.42 11.20 -1.03
N ASP A 18 -12.16 11.67 -1.05
CA ASP A 18 -11.71 12.94 -0.48
C ASP A 18 -10.79 13.73 -1.44
N PRO A 19 -11.27 14.12 -2.63
CA PRO A 19 -10.44 14.82 -3.62
C PRO A 19 -9.99 16.22 -3.18
N GLU A 20 -10.70 16.85 -2.23
CA GLU A 20 -10.38 18.18 -1.71
C GLU A 20 -9.51 18.15 -0.44
N ALA A 21 -9.08 16.97 0.01
CA ALA A 21 -8.27 16.77 1.22
C ALA A 21 -8.91 17.33 2.50
N ALA A 22 -10.24 17.30 2.59
CA ALA A 22 -11.00 17.81 3.72
C ALA A 22 -10.97 16.85 4.93
N ILE A 23 -10.71 15.57 4.67
CA ILE A 23 -10.82 14.51 5.66
C ILE A 23 -9.44 13.93 6.00
N TRP A 24 -8.61 13.70 4.98
CA TRP A 24 -7.32 13.05 5.11
C TRP A 24 -6.19 14.05 4.84
N SER A 25 -5.37 14.31 5.85
CA SER A 25 -4.22 15.19 5.69
C SER A 25 -3.16 14.56 4.79
N GLY A 26 -2.44 15.38 4.03
CA GLY A 26 -1.35 14.91 3.16
C GLY A 26 -0.30 14.09 3.92
N ALA A 27 0.07 14.52 5.14
CA ALA A 27 1.03 13.81 5.99
C ALA A 27 0.54 12.41 6.41
N LEU A 28 -0.75 12.25 6.70
CA LEU A 28 -1.33 10.94 7.03
C LEU A 28 -1.33 10.02 5.82
N LEU A 29 -1.68 10.55 4.64
CA LEU A 29 -1.68 9.76 3.41
C LEU A 29 -0.26 9.34 3.01
N GLU A 30 0.72 10.23 3.17
CA GLU A 30 2.13 9.90 2.98
C GLU A 30 2.58 8.77 3.91
N GLU A 31 2.24 8.83 5.21
CA GLU A 31 2.54 7.76 6.15
C GLU A 31 1.86 6.43 5.75
N CYS A 32 0.61 6.48 5.29
CA CYS A 32 -0.06 5.27 4.79
C CYS A 32 0.66 4.68 3.57
N ILE A 33 1.16 5.52 2.67
CA ILE A 33 1.96 5.08 1.51
C ILE A 33 3.30 4.50 1.97
N ARG A 34 3.97 5.10 2.96
CA ARG A 34 5.21 4.59 3.54
C ARG A 34 5.02 3.20 4.14
N LEU A 35 3.96 3.00 4.94
CA LEU A 35 3.62 1.71 5.52
C LEU A 35 3.29 0.66 4.45
N ALA A 36 2.52 1.04 3.43
CA ALA A 36 2.20 0.16 2.31
C ALA A 36 3.44 -0.25 1.52
N LEU A 37 4.36 0.68 1.26
CA LEU A 37 5.63 0.41 0.60
C LEU A 37 6.46 -0.60 1.41
N ALA A 38 6.53 -0.42 2.73
CA ALA A 38 7.22 -1.33 3.63
C ALA A 38 6.63 -2.75 3.62
N GLU A 39 5.30 -2.89 3.45
CA GLU A 39 4.68 -4.21 3.31
C GLU A 39 5.04 -4.89 2.00
N VAL A 40 4.96 -4.17 0.87
CA VAL A 40 5.37 -4.73 -0.44
C VAL A 40 6.87 -5.04 -0.45
N GLN A 41 7.70 -4.23 0.20
CA GLN A 41 9.14 -4.45 0.32
C GLN A 41 9.49 -5.83 0.91
N ARG A 42 8.66 -6.37 1.83
CA ARG A 42 8.91 -7.69 2.46
C ARG A 42 8.84 -8.86 1.48
N VAL A 43 8.24 -8.67 0.30
CA VAL A 43 8.10 -9.70 -0.73
C VAL A 43 8.92 -9.39 -1.98
N CYS A 44 9.67 -8.28 -1.99
CA CYS A 44 10.53 -7.87 -3.09
C CYS A 44 12.03 -8.06 -2.73
N PRO A 45 12.85 -8.58 -3.66
CA PRO A 45 14.27 -8.84 -3.40
C PRO A 45 15.16 -7.61 -3.52
N TYR A 46 14.67 -6.52 -4.12
CA TYR A 46 15.39 -5.24 -4.26
C TYR A 46 14.66 -4.15 -3.48
N ALA A 47 15.38 -3.08 -3.15
CA ALA A 47 14.82 -1.92 -2.46
C ALA A 47 13.84 -1.18 -3.37
N LEU A 48 12.61 -0.98 -2.90
CA LEU A 48 11.57 -0.22 -3.56
C LEU A 48 11.67 1.24 -3.17
N THR A 49 11.53 2.12 -4.16
CA THR A 49 11.59 3.57 -3.98
C THR A 49 10.40 4.25 -4.66
N ILE A 50 10.00 5.38 -4.09
CA ILE A 50 8.99 6.28 -4.64
C ILE A 50 9.59 7.68 -4.63
N ALA A 51 9.72 8.31 -5.80
CA ALA A 51 10.21 9.66 -5.92
C ALA A 51 9.42 10.63 -5.03
N GLY A 52 10.12 11.37 -4.18
CA GLY A 52 9.57 12.32 -3.21
C GLY A 52 9.23 11.72 -1.84
N LEU A 53 9.30 10.39 -1.66
CA LEU A 53 9.17 9.75 -0.35
C LEU A 53 10.57 9.47 0.21
N ASP A 54 10.82 9.85 1.46
CA ASP A 54 12.07 9.61 2.18
C ASP A 54 13.32 10.02 1.37
N ASP A 55 13.25 11.21 0.75
CA ASP A 55 14.28 11.83 -0.12
C ASP A 55 14.68 11.03 -1.38
N ALA A 56 13.92 10.00 -1.75
CA ALA A 56 14.18 9.27 -2.98
C ALA A 56 13.94 10.14 -4.23
N LEU A 57 14.89 10.12 -5.17
CA LEU A 57 14.82 10.91 -6.40
C LEU A 57 14.01 10.21 -7.51
N GLU A 58 13.99 8.88 -7.50
CA GLU A 58 13.39 8.06 -8.55
C GLU A 58 12.46 6.99 -7.97
N SER A 59 11.44 6.62 -8.75
CA SER A 59 10.53 5.52 -8.44
C SER A 59 10.88 4.29 -9.25
N ASN A 60 10.94 3.12 -8.60
CA ASN A 60 11.15 1.84 -9.27
C ASN A 60 9.99 0.85 -9.13
N LEU A 61 8.88 1.26 -8.49
CA LEU A 61 7.70 0.41 -8.23
C LEU A 61 7.17 -0.36 -9.43
N ASP A 62 7.27 0.23 -10.62
CA ASP A 62 6.62 -0.25 -11.83
C ASP A 62 7.61 -0.80 -12.88
N GLN A 63 8.90 -0.93 -12.53
CA GLN A 63 9.95 -1.31 -13.48
C GLN A 63 9.88 -2.80 -13.88
N ASP A 64 9.77 -3.71 -12.90
CA ASP A 64 9.66 -5.15 -13.14
C ASP A 64 8.20 -5.64 -13.14
N LEU A 65 7.45 -5.26 -12.11
CA LEU A 65 6.02 -5.55 -11.93
C LEU A 65 5.31 -4.22 -11.71
N ARG A 66 4.03 -4.12 -12.09
CA ARG A 66 3.20 -2.94 -11.77
C ARG A 66 2.77 -2.99 -10.31
N LEU A 67 3.65 -2.60 -9.37
CA LEU A 67 3.36 -2.64 -7.93
C LEU A 67 2.60 -1.41 -7.43
N SER A 68 2.54 -0.32 -8.21
CA SER A 68 1.83 0.90 -7.81
C SER A 68 0.35 0.70 -7.41
N PRO A 69 -0.47 -0.15 -8.07
CA PRO A 69 -1.85 -0.40 -7.63
C PRO A 69 -1.92 -1.14 -6.28
N LEU A 70 -0.99 -2.06 -6.03
CA LEU A 70 -0.92 -2.80 -4.77
C LEU A 70 -0.56 -1.87 -3.60
N VAL A 71 0.41 -0.97 -3.80
CA VAL A 71 0.75 0.06 -2.82
C VAL A 71 -0.46 0.95 -2.52
N LEU A 72 -1.24 1.36 -3.54
CA LEU A 72 -2.45 2.15 -3.34
C LEU A 72 -3.54 1.40 -2.54
N GLN A 73 -3.76 0.12 -2.83
CA GLN A 73 -4.75 -0.69 -2.12
C GLN A 73 -4.37 -0.86 -0.64
N LEU A 74 -3.10 -1.18 -0.36
CA LEU A 74 -2.60 -1.30 1.00
C LEU A 74 -2.67 0.04 1.74
N ALA A 75 -2.27 1.15 1.11
CA ALA A 75 -2.33 2.48 1.72
C ALA A 75 -3.78 2.89 2.04
N GLN A 76 -4.73 2.60 1.16
CA GLN A 76 -6.16 2.82 1.40
C GLN A 76 -6.64 2.05 2.63
N GLN A 77 -6.26 0.78 2.75
CA GLN A 77 -6.61 -0.05 3.92
C GLN A 77 -6.02 0.51 5.22
N GLN A 78 -4.76 0.94 5.20
CA GLN A 78 -4.10 1.55 6.37
C GLN A 78 -4.83 2.82 6.81
N ALA A 79 -5.18 3.71 5.87
CA ALA A 79 -5.93 4.93 6.17
C ALA A 79 -7.29 4.62 6.83
N LEU A 80 -8.05 3.68 6.26
CA LEU A 80 -9.34 3.25 6.79
C LEU A 80 -9.21 2.67 8.21
N ARG A 81 -8.22 1.81 8.45
CA ARG A 81 -7.95 1.25 9.80
C ARG A 81 -7.58 2.34 10.81
N GLN A 82 -6.67 3.25 10.46
CA GLN A 82 -6.28 4.35 11.36
C GLN A 82 -7.48 5.20 11.75
N ARG A 83 -8.39 5.48 10.83
CA ARG A 83 -9.61 6.24 11.11
C ARG A 83 -10.59 5.50 12.02
N GLN A 84 -10.69 4.18 11.91
CA GLN A 84 -11.49 3.37 12.82
C GLN A 84 -10.93 3.43 14.24
N VAL A 85 -9.60 3.29 14.39
CA VAL A 85 -8.93 3.41 15.69
C VAL A 85 -9.20 4.78 16.31
N GLN A 86 -8.94 5.87 15.57
CA GLN A 86 -9.22 7.23 16.06
C GLN A 86 -10.70 7.47 16.39
N ARG A 87 -11.63 6.84 15.66
CA ARG A 87 -13.06 6.90 15.98
C ARG A 87 -13.37 6.15 17.27
N SER A 88 -12.80 4.96 17.48
CA SER A 88 -12.98 4.18 18.71
C SER A 88 -12.39 4.87 19.93
N GLU A 89 -11.28 5.60 19.77
CA GLU A 89 -10.69 6.42 20.84
C GLU A 89 -11.55 7.65 21.17
N ARG A 90 -12.23 8.22 20.18
CA ARG A 90 -13.09 9.41 20.35
C ARG A 90 -14.55 9.09 20.72
N PHE A 91 -15.04 7.89 20.41
CA PHE A 91 -16.42 7.46 20.65
C PHE A 91 -16.46 6.11 21.36
N HIS A 92 -16.97 6.10 22.60
CA HIS A 92 -17.49 4.91 23.27
C HIS A 92 -19.02 5.03 23.40
N PRO A 93 -19.79 4.35 22.55
CA PRO A 93 -20.96 3.65 23.07
C PRO A 93 -21.20 2.27 22.41
N ASP A 94 -21.36 1.28 23.28
CA ASP A 94 -21.89 -0.08 23.07
C ASP A 94 -21.10 -1.10 22.20
N PRO A 95 -20.64 -2.24 22.77
CA PRO A 95 -19.81 -3.24 22.09
C PRO A 95 -20.59 -4.18 21.15
N GLN A 96 -21.90 -4.02 20.96
CA GLN A 96 -22.73 -5.00 20.26
C GLN A 96 -23.28 -4.57 18.89
N ARG A 97 -22.97 -3.38 18.37
CA ARG A 97 -23.57 -2.91 17.09
C ARG A 97 -22.63 -2.28 16.06
N LEU A 98 -21.37 -2.05 16.38
CA LEU A 98 -20.47 -1.36 15.45
C LEU A 98 -19.77 -2.34 14.50
N SER A 99 -20.38 -2.47 13.32
CA SER A 99 -19.65 -2.37 12.04
C SER A 99 -18.94 -3.62 11.51
N GLN A 100 -19.64 -4.76 11.42
CA GLN A 100 -19.28 -5.77 10.42
C GLN A 100 -19.74 -5.37 8.99
N GLU A 101 -20.76 -4.52 8.86
CA GLU A 101 -21.34 -4.14 7.55
C GLU A 101 -20.59 -3.03 6.80
N LEU A 102 -19.58 -2.39 7.40
CA LEU A 102 -18.74 -1.37 6.73
C LEU A 102 -17.44 -1.95 6.14
N LEU A 103 -17.21 -3.27 6.28
CA LEU A 103 -16.11 -4.02 5.68
C LEU A 103 -16.68 -4.64 4.38
N SER A 104 -16.35 -4.20 3.17
CA SER A 104 -14.99 -4.15 2.61
C SER A 104 -15.06 -3.50 1.22
N PRO A 105 -13.91 -3.11 0.62
CA PRO A 105 -13.74 -3.44 -0.80
C PRO A 105 -12.55 -4.38 -1.07
N VAL A 106 -11.71 -4.70 -0.08
CA VAL A 106 -10.62 -5.66 -0.29
C VAL A 106 -10.49 -6.59 0.93
N SER A 107 -10.75 -7.88 0.73
CA SER A 107 -10.52 -8.91 1.76
C SER A 107 -9.02 -8.95 2.09
N GLU A 108 -8.68 -8.95 3.38
CA GLU A 108 -7.31 -9.15 3.86
C GLU A 108 -6.68 -10.41 3.26
N GLU A 109 -7.47 -11.47 3.11
CA GLU A 109 -7.04 -12.73 2.49
C GLU A 109 -6.67 -12.52 1.01
N GLY A 110 -7.40 -11.65 0.31
CA GLY A 110 -7.14 -11.29 -1.08
C GLY A 110 -5.81 -10.55 -1.24
N LEU A 111 -5.54 -9.56 -0.38
CA LEU A 111 -4.27 -8.83 -0.39
C LEU A 111 -3.09 -9.73 -0.04
N GLN A 112 -3.26 -10.59 0.96
CA GLN A 112 -2.24 -11.56 1.34
C GLN A 112 -1.93 -12.52 0.18
N SER A 113 -2.97 -13.02 -0.50
CA SER A 113 -2.81 -13.85 -1.70
C SER A 113 -2.03 -13.12 -2.81
N VAL A 114 -2.29 -11.83 -3.05
CA VAL A 114 -1.55 -11.02 -4.02
C VAL A 114 -0.08 -10.85 -3.61
N LEU A 115 0.20 -10.54 -2.35
CA LEU A 115 1.57 -10.47 -1.82
C LEU A 115 2.32 -11.80 -1.98
N ASP A 116 1.64 -12.93 -1.74
CA ASP A 116 2.21 -14.26 -1.94
C ASP A 116 2.41 -14.62 -3.42
N GLN A 117 1.63 -14.05 -4.34
CA GLN A 117 1.90 -14.15 -5.78
C GLN A 117 3.14 -13.35 -6.17
N VAL A 118 3.28 -12.11 -5.67
CA VAL A 118 4.49 -11.28 -5.89
C VAL A 118 5.73 -11.98 -5.33
N ARG A 119 5.65 -12.52 -4.11
CA ARG A 119 6.73 -13.32 -3.50
C ARG A 119 7.12 -14.49 -4.40
N ARG A 120 6.15 -15.29 -4.84
CA ARG A 120 6.39 -16.46 -5.70
C ARG A 120 7.02 -16.07 -7.04
N TYR A 121 6.59 -14.97 -7.63
CA TYR A 121 7.16 -14.46 -8.88
C TYR A 121 8.68 -14.22 -8.75
N PHE A 122 9.12 -13.54 -7.69
CA PHE A 122 10.53 -13.28 -7.47
C PHE A 122 11.33 -14.54 -7.09
N LEU A 123 10.73 -15.46 -6.33
CA LEU A 123 11.36 -16.76 -6.01
C LEU A 123 11.59 -17.62 -7.27
N GLN A 124 10.64 -17.64 -8.21
CA GLN A 124 10.77 -18.42 -9.45
C GLN A 124 11.84 -17.84 -10.40
N ARG A 125 11.97 -16.50 -10.47
CA ARG A 125 12.96 -15.86 -11.35
C ARG A 125 14.39 -15.87 -10.79
N SER A 126 14.55 -15.98 -9.47
CA SER A 126 15.88 -16.06 -8.83
C SER A 126 16.55 -17.43 -9.00
N SER A 127 15.80 -18.49 -9.29
CA SER A 127 16.34 -19.85 -9.51
C SER A 127 16.91 -20.12 -10.92
N THR A 128 16.85 -19.16 -11.85
CA THR A 128 17.34 -19.31 -13.23
C THR A 128 18.69 -18.64 -13.47
N SER A 129 19.70 -18.94 -12.65
CA SER A 129 21.10 -18.85 -13.08
C SER A 129 21.72 -20.25 -12.97
N PRO A 130 21.87 -21.01 -14.06
CA PRO A 130 22.84 -22.07 -14.06
C PRO A 130 24.20 -21.41 -13.85
N ILE A 131 24.90 -21.79 -12.78
CA ILE A 131 26.31 -21.50 -12.64
C ILE A 131 26.98 -22.35 -13.71
N ASP A 132 27.25 -21.75 -14.87
CA ASP A 132 28.15 -22.34 -15.87
C ASP A 132 29.54 -22.38 -15.25
N PHE A 133 29.92 -23.56 -14.74
CA PHE A 133 31.32 -23.89 -14.52
C PHE A 133 31.90 -24.31 -15.87
N GLY A 134 32.30 -23.31 -16.66
CA GLY A 134 33.10 -23.45 -17.88
C GLY A 134 34.54 -23.04 -17.65
#